data_AF-A0A2Z2KQ56-F1
#
_entry.id   AF-A0A2Z2KQ56-F1
#
_cell.length_a   1.000
_cell.length_b   1.000
_cell.length_c   1.000
_cell.angle_alpha   90.00
_cell.angle_beta   90.00
_cell.angle_gamma   90.00
#
_symmetry.space_group_name_H-M   'P 1'
#
loop_
_entity.id
_entity.type
_entity.pdbx_description
1 polymer ?
#
loop_
_entity_poly.entity_id
_entity_poly.type
_entity_poly.pdbx_seq_one_letter_code
_entity_poly.pdbx_strand_id
1 'polypeptide(L)' 'MSTTYKVLESDTDFLTAALTQSKVSVWYREEPDPEGHLMGYGGIVEGYTPDSIQIAGAHFVRERFEFRAYIK' A
#
# COMPACT_ATOMS: atom_id res chain seq x y z
N MET A 1 -7.30 -12.52 16.13
CA MET A 1 -7.98 -11.28 15.73
C MET A 1 -7.88 -11.18 14.22
N SER A 2 -8.97 -11.45 13.50
CA SER A 2 -9.05 -11.35 12.04
C SER A 2 -8.94 -9.89 11.65
N THR A 3 -7.72 -9.41 11.43
CA THR A 3 -7.49 -8.02 11.05
C THR A 3 -7.67 -7.92 9.55
N THR A 4 -8.85 -7.44 9.16
CA THR A 4 -9.23 -7.22 7.78
C THR A 4 -8.45 -6.02 7.27
N TYR A 5 -7.57 -6.22 6.29
CA TYR A 5 -6.92 -5.13 5.59
C TYR A 5 -7.75 -4.72 4.37
N LYS A 6 -7.60 -3.47 3.93
CA LYS A 6 -8.07 -2.98 2.64
C LYS A 6 -6.90 -2.96 1.66
N VAL A 7 -7.06 -3.57 0.50
CA VAL A 7 -6.15 -3.34 -0.64
C VAL A 7 -6.47 -1.95 -1.21
N LEU A 8 -5.44 -1.12 -1.37
CA LEU A 8 -5.55 0.23 -1.91
C LEU A 8 -5.18 0.19 -3.39
N GLU A 9 -6.12 0.58 -4.25
CA GLU A 9 -5.92 0.55 -5.71
C GLU A 9 -6.21 1.90 -6.36
N SER A 10 -7.05 2.74 -5.75
CA SER A 10 -7.46 4.02 -6.31
C SER A 10 -6.81 5.22 -5.63
N ASP A 11 -6.76 6.35 -6.32
CA ASP A 11 -6.25 7.61 -5.76
C ASP A 11 -7.02 8.04 -4.51
N THR A 12 -8.33 7.78 -4.48
CA THR A 12 -9.18 8.02 -3.31
C THR A 12 -8.78 7.16 -2.11
N ASP A 13 -8.33 5.92 -2.35
CA ASP A 13 -7.83 5.05 -1.28
C ASP A 13 -6.56 5.61 -0.65
N PHE A 14 -5.60 6.03 -1.49
CA PHE A 14 -4.34 6.62 -1.03
C PHE A 14 -4.55 7.99 -0.38
N LEU A 15 -5.46 8.82 -0.91
CA LEU A 15 -5.87 10.07 -0.29
C LEU A 15 -6.47 9.83 1.10
N THR A 16 -7.38 8.86 1.21
CA THR A 16 -8.00 8.52 2.50
C THR A 16 -6.94 8.04 3.48
N ALA A 17 -6.05 7.13 3.05
CA ALA A 17 -4.97 6.60 3.89
C ALA A 17 -3.99 7.71 4.36
N ALA A 18 -3.69 8.69 3.51
CA ALA A 18 -2.89 9.85 3.87
C ALA A 18 -3.61 10.73 4.89
N LEU A 19 -4.90 11.05 4.67
CA LEU A 19 -5.69 11.89 5.58
C LEU A 19 -5.89 11.24 6.96
N THR A 20 -6.11 9.92 7.01
CA THR A 20 -6.29 9.19 8.27
C THR A 20 -4.97 8.77 8.92
N GLN A 21 -3.83 9.05 8.27
CA GLN A 21 -2.51 8.60 8.71
C GLN A 21 -2.49 7.08 8.98
N SER A 22 -3.14 6.32 8.09
CA SER A 22 -3.19 4.85 8.18
C SER A 22 -1.85 4.24 7.76
N LYS A 23 -1.39 3.22 8.48
CA LYS A 23 -0.21 2.46 8.08
C LYS A 23 -0.54 1.59 6.86
N VAL A 24 0.22 1.79 5.79
CA VAL A 24 0.12 1.05 4.54
C VAL A 24 1.35 0.16 4.40
N SER A 25 1.13 -1.15 4.34
CA SER A 25 2.18 -2.14 4.05
C SER A 25 2.33 -2.35 2.54
N VAL A 26 3.55 -2.67 2.10
CA VAL A 26 3.90 -2.85 0.69
C VAL A 26 4.28 -4.30 0.43
N TRP A 27 3.62 -4.90 -0.55
CA TRP A 27 3.76 -6.31 -0.91
C TRP A 27 4.20 -6.40 -2.38
N TYR A 28 5.24 -7.17 -2.65
CA TYR A 28 5.64 -7.46 -4.02
C TYR A 28 4.68 -8.50 -4.61
N ARG A 29 4.19 -8.22 -5.82
CA ARG A 29 3.33 -9.11 -6.57
C ARG A 29 4.04 -9.46 -7.87
N GLU A 30 4.62 -10.65 -7.95
CA GLU A 30 5.13 -11.21 -9.19
C GLU A 30 4.16 -12.30 -9.61
N GLU A 31 3.53 -12.21 -10.79
CA GLU A 31 2.82 -13.39 -11.30
C GLU A 31 3.89 -14.47 -11.62
N PRO A 32 3.74 -15.72 -11.14
CA PRO A 32 2.52 -16.36 -10.64
C PRO A 32 2.41 -16.49 -9.09
N ASP A 33 3.16 -15.74 -8.29
CA ASP A 33 3.16 -15.78 -6.81
C ASP A 33 1.84 -15.25 -6.22
N PRO A 34 0.95 -16.13 -5.71
CA PRO A 34 -0.36 -15.74 -5.18
C PRO A 34 -0.29 -15.26 -3.73
N GLU A 35 0.80 -15.54 -3.00
CA GLU A 35 0.94 -15.12 -1.60
C GLU A 35 1.49 -13.70 -1.51
N GLY A 36 2.38 -13.33 -2.43
CA GLY A 36 3.04 -12.04 -2.46
C GLY A 36 4.05 -11.89 -1.31
N HIS A 37 5.21 -11.34 -1.60
CA HIS A 37 6.25 -11.20 -0.58
C HIS A 37 6.17 -9.83 0.09
N LEU A 38 6.02 -9.82 1.42
CA LEU A 38 6.05 -8.58 2.21
C LEU A 38 7.44 -7.93 2.07
N MET A 39 7.52 -6.83 1.34
CA MET A 39 8.77 -6.06 1.21
C MET A 39 9.05 -5.21 2.45
N GLY A 40 8.01 -4.88 3.21
CA GLY A 40 8.13 -4.25 4.52
C GLY A 40 6.78 -3.82 5.10
N TYR A 41 6.75 -3.56 6.40
CA TYR A 41 5.56 -3.04 7.11
C TYR A 41 5.07 -1.68 6.59
N GLY A 42 5.85 -1.05 5.70
CA GLY A 42 5.54 0.23 5.07
C GLY A 42 5.35 1.35 6.09
N GLY A 43 4.51 2.32 5.77
CA GLY A 43 4.45 3.59 6.49
C GLY A 43 3.23 4.41 6.13
N ILE A 44 3.31 5.72 6.40
CA ILE A 44 2.28 6.67 6.01
C ILE A 44 2.48 7.06 4.55
N VAL A 45 1.38 7.21 3.82
CA VAL A 45 1.41 7.76 2.45
C VAL A 45 1.78 9.24 2.53
N GLU A 46 2.91 9.58 1.94
CA GLU A 46 3.42 10.96 1.85
C GLU A 46 3.00 11.63 0.53
N GLY A 47 2.78 10.82 -0.50
CA GLY A 47 2.37 11.28 -1.83
C GLY A 47 1.88 10.13 -2.69
N TYR A 48 1.02 10.44 -3.67
CA TYR A 48 0.54 9.46 -4.63
C TYR A 48 0.36 10.11 -6.01
N THR A 49 0.68 9.34 -7.05
CA THR A 49 0.42 9.64 -8.45
C THR A 49 -0.28 8.45 -9.10
N PRO A 50 -0.81 8.59 -10.33
CA PRO A 50 -1.36 7.46 -11.08
C PRO A 50 -0.40 6.27 -11.22
N ASP A 51 0.92 6.52 -11.18
CA ASP A 51 1.94 5.51 -11.44
C ASP A 51 2.69 5.04 -10.18
N SER A 52 2.77 5.88 -9.15
CA SER A 52 3.64 5.62 -7.99
C SER A 52 3.09 6.12 -6.67
N ILE A 53 3.47 5.46 -5.57
CA ILE A 53 3.13 5.84 -4.20
C ILE A 53 4.42 6.12 -3.43
N GLN A 54 4.46 7.25 -2.72
CA GLN A 54 5.54 7.58 -1.79
C GLN A 54 5.14 7.20 -0.36
N ILE A 55 5.95 6.36 0.27
CA ILE A 55 5.74 5.89 1.63
C ILE A 55 7.08 5.93 2.36
N ALA A 56 7.15 6.66 3.48
CA ALA A 56 8.34 6.78 4.33
C ALA A 56 9.62 7.15 3.54
N GLY A 57 9.53 8.11 2.62
CA GLY A 57 10.62 8.57 1.76
C GLY A 57 10.98 7.65 0.58
N ALA A 58 10.35 6.48 0.45
CA ALA A 58 10.56 5.55 -0.66
C ALA A 58 9.43 5.62 -1.69
N HIS A 59 9.74 5.44 -2.97
CA HIS A 59 8.78 5.41 -4.07
C HIS A 59 8.54 3.98 -4.56
N PHE A 60 7.27 3.62 -4.72
CA PHE A 60 6.82 2.30 -5.16
C PHE A 60 5.94 2.42 -6.40
N VAL A 61 6.17 1.57 -7.40
CA VAL A 61 5.38 1.53 -8.65
C VAL A 61 4.09 0.77 -8.42
N ARG A 62 2.94 1.38 -8.77
CA ARG A 62 1.61 0.81 -8.48
C ARG A 62 1.34 -0.52 -9.15
N GLU A 63 1.90 -0.73 -10.34
CA GLU A 63 1.72 -1.96 -11.11
C GLU A 63 2.49 -3.16 -10.52
N ARG A 64 3.59 -2.91 -9.78
CA ARG A 64 4.47 -3.96 -9.27
C ARG A 64 4.19 -4.37 -7.83
N PHE A 65 3.50 -3.51 -7.10
CA PHE A 65 3.29 -3.65 -5.68
C PHE A 65 1.83 -3.57 -5.32
N GLU A 66 1.45 -4.37 -4.35
CA GLU A 66 0.15 -4.29 -3.71
C GLU A 66 0.29 -3.52 -2.38
N PHE A 67 -0.64 -2.60 -2.15
CA PHE A 67 -0.65 -1.76 -0.96
C PHE A 67 -1.82 -2.15 -0.07
N ARG A 68 -1.54 -2.40 1.22
CA ARG A 68 -2.58 -2.83 2.18
C ARG A 68 -2.62 -1.92 3.38
N ALA A 69 -3.76 -1.26 3.60
CA ALA A 69 -4.02 -0.52 4.83
C ALA A 69 -4.76 -1.39 5.85
N TYR A 70 -4.36 -1.29 7.11
CA TYR A 70 -5.10 -1.95 8.19
C TYR A 70 -6.41 -1.21 8.46
N ILE A 71 -7.54 -1.95 8.45
CA ILE A 71 -8.82 -1.46 8.93
C ILE A 71 -8.95 -1.91 10.39
N LYS A 72 -9.24 -0.96 11.28
CA LYS A 72 -9.49 -1.24 12.70
C LYS A 72 -10.99 -1.34 12.95
#